data_AF-X1D8J3-F1
#
_entry.id   AF-X1D8J3-F1
#
_cell.length_a   1.000
_cell.length_b   1.000
_cell.length_c   1.000
_cell.angle_alpha   90.00
_cell.angle_beta   90.00
_cell.angle_gamma   90.00
#
_symmetry.space_group_name_H-M   'P 1'
#
loop_
_entity.id
_entity.type
_entity.pdbx_description
1 polymer ?
#
loop_
_entity_poly.entity_id
_entity_poly.type
_entity_poly.pdbx_seq_one_letter_code
_entity_poly.pdbx_strand_id
1 'polypeptide(L)'
;MEIVPAIDISDGKCVRLFKGKKGTEKVYYENPLDALDFWINKGAKRLHFVDLDGAWGSDKNKKTLKNMIIKASNKLKVQIGGGIRSYDQAIELINIGADRIIIGTLAVKNPEVIKKLAKTISSERIIVALDYRKGKIATHGWTVQTDKVPIIIR
;
A
#
# COMPACT_ATOMS: atom_id res chain seq x y z
N MET A 1 -8.97 -5.79 18.76
CA MET A 1 -9.27 -4.98 17.56
C MET A 1 -8.14 -3.99 17.37
N GLU A 2 -7.48 -3.96 16.21
CA GLU A 2 -6.41 -2.99 15.88
C GLU A 2 -7.01 -1.88 15.00
N ILE A 3 -6.70 -0.61 15.31
CA ILE A 3 -7.06 0.54 14.48
C ILE A 3 -5.80 0.96 13.71
N VAL A 4 -5.87 0.95 12.38
CA VAL A 4 -4.73 1.26 11.51
C VAL A 4 -5.06 2.48 10.64
N PRO A 5 -4.59 3.69 11.00
CA PRO A 5 -4.75 4.87 10.16
C PRO A 5 -4.06 4.71 8.81
N ALA A 6 -4.70 5.24 7.76
CA ALA A 6 -4.18 5.23 6.39
C ALA A 6 -3.66 6.61 5.97
N ILE A 7 -2.56 6.63 5.23
CA ILE A 7 -1.99 7.80 4.56
C ILE A 7 -1.86 7.44 3.08
N ASP A 8 -2.72 8.04 2.27
CA ASP A 8 -2.67 7.89 0.82
C ASP A 8 -1.84 9.03 0.23
N ILE A 9 -0.92 8.69 -0.67
CA ILE A 9 0.02 9.63 -1.27
C ILE A 9 -0.24 9.72 -2.76
N SER A 10 -0.42 10.96 -3.23
CA SER A 10 -0.47 11.28 -4.65
C SER A 10 0.24 12.62 -4.88
N ASP A 11 1.04 12.68 -5.92
CA ASP A 11 1.82 13.84 -6.34
C ASP A 11 2.66 14.45 -5.21
N GLY A 12 3.27 13.58 -4.40
CA GLY A 12 4.07 13.98 -3.25
C GLY A 12 3.27 14.54 -2.06
N LYS A 13 1.93 14.49 -2.07
CA LYS A 13 1.04 15.03 -1.03
C LYS A 13 0.22 13.94 -0.36
N CYS A 14 -0.23 14.20 0.88
CA CYS A 14 -1.22 13.35 1.54
C CYS A 14 -2.61 13.74 1.06
N VAL A 15 -3.31 12.80 0.43
CA VAL A 15 -4.61 13.05 -0.20
C VAL A 15 -5.66 12.04 0.25
N ARG A 16 -6.90 12.29 -0.16
CA ARG A 16 -7.99 11.31 -0.17
C ARG A 16 -8.72 11.41 -1.49
N LEU A 17 -8.95 10.28 -2.15
CA LEU A 17 -9.77 10.22 -3.36
C LEU A 17 -11.25 10.05 -3.02
N PHE A 18 -12.14 10.72 -3.76
CA PHE A 18 -13.56 10.40 -3.69
C PHE A 18 -13.84 9.10 -4.45
N LYS A 19 -14.25 8.04 -3.72
CA LYS A 19 -14.51 6.70 -4.26
C LYS A 19 -13.35 6.13 -5.09
N GLY A 20 -12.09 6.45 -4.73
CA GLY A 20 -10.91 5.97 -5.44
C GLY A 20 -10.71 6.56 -6.84
N LYS A 21 -11.45 7.61 -7.23
CA LYS A 21 -11.36 8.20 -8.56
C LYS A 21 -10.19 9.19 -8.65
N LYS A 22 -9.25 8.94 -9.55
CA LYS A 22 -8.18 9.90 -9.92
C LYS A 22 -8.78 11.23 -10.40
N GLY A 23 -8.16 12.34 -10.02
CA GLY A 23 -8.66 13.69 -10.30
C GLY A 23 -9.70 14.20 -9.30
N THR A 24 -9.94 13.47 -8.21
CA THR A 24 -10.85 13.88 -7.11
C THR A 24 -10.12 14.01 -5.78
N GLU A 25 -8.81 14.23 -5.84
CA GLU A 25 -7.92 14.37 -4.71
C GLU A 25 -8.38 15.56 -3.84
N LYS A 26 -8.71 15.27 -2.58
CA LYS A 26 -8.70 16.29 -1.53
C LYS A 26 -7.36 16.21 -0.82
N VAL A 27 -6.57 17.28 -0.88
CA VAL A 27 -5.31 17.38 -0.14
C VAL A 27 -5.60 17.64 1.33
N TYR A 28 -4.97 16.86 2.23
CA TYR A 28 -5.01 17.06 3.68
C TYR A 28 -3.69 17.62 4.20
N TYR A 29 -2.57 17.17 3.64
CA TYR A 29 -1.25 17.70 3.96
C TYR A 29 -0.43 17.82 2.68
N GLU A 30 0.22 18.98 2.49
CA GLU A 30 1.14 19.21 1.37
C GLU A 30 2.39 18.33 1.50
N ASN A 31 2.83 18.04 2.72
CA ASN A 31 3.93 17.12 3.00
C ASN A 31 3.42 15.86 3.75
N PRO A 32 3.53 14.65 3.17
CA PRO A 32 3.14 13.40 3.82
C PRO A 32 3.83 13.11 5.16
N LEU A 33 5.01 13.70 5.40
CA LEU A 33 5.70 13.59 6.68
C LEU A 33 4.93 14.27 7.82
N ASP A 34 4.13 15.30 7.53
CA ASP A 34 3.30 15.98 8.53
C ASP A 34 2.14 15.07 8.97
N ALA A 35 1.53 14.35 8.03
CA ALA A 35 0.53 13.34 8.32
C ALA A 35 1.12 12.18 9.15
N LEU A 36 2.34 11.75 8.83
CA LEU A 36 3.07 10.74 9.59
C LEU A 36 3.32 11.21 11.04
N ASP A 37 3.87 12.40 11.23
CA ASP A 37 4.16 12.94 12.55
C ASP A 37 2.88 13.15 13.37
N PHE A 38 1.80 13.60 12.75
CA PHE A 38 0.49 13.66 13.39
C PHE A 38 0.08 12.32 13.98
N TRP A 39 0.14 11.22 13.20
CA TRP A 39 -0.29 9.92 13.69
C TRP A 39 0.65 9.29 14.71
N ILE A 40 1.96 9.53 14.59
CA ILE A 40 2.94 9.15 15.62
C ILE A 40 2.56 9.83 16.95
N ASN A 41 2.29 11.13 16.93
CA ASN A 41 1.95 11.91 18.12
C ASN A 41 0.58 11.51 18.71
N LYS A 42 -0.33 10.98 17.89
CA LYS A 42 -1.59 10.38 18.36
C LYS A 42 -1.44 8.97 18.92
N GLY A 43 -0.24 8.39 18.91
CA GLY A 43 0.04 7.08 19.51
C GLY A 43 -0.34 5.89 18.63
N ALA A 44 -0.44 6.08 17.31
CA ALA A 44 -0.71 4.97 16.39
C ALA A 44 0.36 3.87 16.51
N LYS A 45 -0.07 2.61 16.57
CA LYS A 45 0.82 1.45 16.66
C LYS A 45 1.24 0.90 15.29
N ARG A 46 0.41 1.15 14.28
CA ARG A 46 0.65 0.77 12.89
C ARG A 46 0.10 1.84 11.96
N LEU A 47 0.78 2.08 10.84
CA LEU A 47 0.29 2.93 9.75
C LEU A 47 0.22 2.17 8.44
N HIS A 48 -0.82 2.47 7.67
CA HIS A 48 -1.07 1.96 6.33
C HIS A 48 -0.75 3.04 5.29
N PHE A 49 0.31 2.84 4.51
CA PHE A 49 0.68 3.76 3.45
C PHE A 49 0.22 3.21 2.10
N VAL A 50 -0.32 4.08 1.24
CA VAL A 50 -0.69 3.74 -0.13
C VAL A 50 -0.07 4.74 -1.10
N ASP A 51 0.74 4.25 -2.02
CA ASP A 51 1.19 5.01 -3.18
C ASP A 51 0.17 4.93 -4.32
N LEU A 52 -0.63 5.98 -4.49
CA LEU A 52 -1.65 6.02 -5.54
C LEU A 52 -1.03 6.15 -6.93
N ASP A 53 -0.01 7.01 -7.08
CA ASP A 53 0.74 7.12 -8.34
C ASP A 53 1.46 5.81 -8.68
N GLY A 54 2.06 5.18 -7.67
CA GLY A 54 2.61 3.83 -7.72
C GLY A 54 1.60 2.84 -8.24
N ALA A 55 0.38 2.82 -7.69
CA ALA A 55 -0.70 1.93 -8.12
C ALA A 55 -1.10 2.13 -9.60
N TRP A 56 -0.89 3.34 -10.15
CA TRP A 56 -1.19 3.69 -11.54
C TRP A 56 -0.02 3.60 -12.52
N GLY A 57 1.21 3.32 -12.07
CA GLY A 57 2.35 3.12 -13.00
C GLY A 57 3.54 4.06 -12.82
N SER A 58 3.46 5.04 -11.93
CA SER A 58 4.49 6.05 -11.76
C SER A 58 5.36 5.76 -10.54
N ASP A 59 6.64 6.10 -10.62
CA ASP A 59 7.60 5.94 -9.51
C ASP A 59 7.87 7.27 -8.77
N LYS A 60 7.09 8.33 -9.03
CA LYS A 60 7.36 9.69 -8.53
C LYS A 60 7.44 9.77 -7.00
N ASN A 61 6.66 8.96 -6.28
CA ASN A 61 6.59 8.99 -4.82
C ASN A 61 7.64 8.08 -4.16
N LYS A 62 8.45 7.34 -4.93
CA LYS A 62 9.38 6.33 -4.40
C LYS A 62 10.33 6.91 -3.33
N LYS A 63 10.87 8.10 -3.55
CA LYS A 63 11.77 8.78 -2.59
C LYS A 63 11.02 9.15 -1.30
N THR A 64 9.84 9.77 -1.43
CA THR A 64 9.01 10.20 -0.29
C THR A 64 8.60 9.00 0.57
N LEU A 65 8.16 7.91 -0.05
CA LEU A 65 7.78 6.67 0.64
C LEU A 65 8.92 6.06 1.44
N LYS A 66 10.11 5.94 0.84
CA LYS A 66 11.28 5.41 1.55
C LYS A 66 11.60 6.25 2.78
N ASN A 67 11.60 7.58 2.64
CA ASN A 67 11.85 8.48 3.77
C ASN A 67 10.80 8.32 4.87
N MET A 68 9.52 8.16 4.51
CA MET A 68 8.45 7.90 5.47
C MET A 68 8.63 6.56 6.18
N ILE A 69 8.96 5.49 5.46
CA ILE A 69 9.21 4.15 6.03
C ILE A 69 10.38 4.22 7.02
N ILE A 70 11.51 4.81 6.63
CA ILE A 70 12.70 4.93 7.49
C ILE A 70 12.39 5.73 8.75
N LYS A 71 11.65 6.85 8.62
CA LYS A 71 11.28 7.69 9.77
C LYS A 71 10.30 6.97 10.72
N ALA A 72 9.39 6.17 10.18
CA ALA A 72 8.33 5.51 10.92
C ALA A 72 8.76 4.20 11.58
N SER A 73 9.62 3.41 10.93
CA SER A 73 9.96 2.03 11.32
C SER A 73 10.59 1.91 12.70
N ASN A 74 11.28 2.94 13.18
CA ASN A 74 11.85 3.01 14.52
C ASN A 74 10.84 3.37 15.62
N LYS A 75 9.60 3.74 15.25
CA LYS A 75 8.57 4.25 16.18
C LYS A 75 7.31 3.40 16.19
N LEU A 76 6.94 2.83 15.04
CA LEU A 76 5.72 2.05 14.85
C LEU A 76 5.85 1.08 13.67
N LYS A 77 4.87 0.20 13.50
CA LYS A 77 4.83 -0.75 12.37
C LYS A 77 4.29 -0.09 11.11
N VAL A 78 4.92 -0.34 9.97
CA VAL A 78 4.45 0.19 8.67
C VAL A 78 3.99 -0.94 7.78
N GLN A 79 2.80 -0.81 7.21
CA GLN A 79 2.37 -1.60 6.05
C GLN A 79 2.26 -0.68 4.83
N ILE A 80 2.83 -1.10 3.71
CA ILE A 80 2.94 -0.27 2.50
C ILE A 80 2.37 -1.01 1.29
N GLY A 81 1.52 -0.33 0.53
CA GLY A 81 0.99 -0.78 -0.75
C GLY A 81 1.07 0.31 -1.82
N GLY A 82 0.66 -0.05 -3.03
CA GLY A 82 0.70 0.84 -4.19
C GLY A 82 1.96 0.63 -5.02
N GLY A 83 1.80 0.06 -6.22
CA GLY A 83 2.88 -0.01 -7.20
C GLY A 83 3.95 -1.09 -7.01
N ILE A 84 3.80 -2.02 -6.07
CA ILE A 84 4.72 -3.17 -5.93
C ILE A 84 4.50 -4.15 -7.09
N ARG A 85 5.45 -4.19 -8.04
CA ARG A 85 5.36 -4.95 -9.30
C ARG A 85 6.31 -6.12 -9.42
N SER A 86 7.30 -6.22 -8.55
CA SER A 86 8.28 -7.30 -8.58
C SER A 86 8.63 -7.81 -7.18
N TYR A 87 9.23 -9.01 -7.15
CA TYR A 87 9.83 -9.58 -5.95
C TYR A 87 10.90 -8.63 -5.38
N ASP A 88 11.78 -8.07 -6.21
CA ASP A 88 12.88 -7.23 -5.75
C ASP A 88 12.38 -5.93 -5.11
N GLN A 89 11.34 -5.31 -5.66
CA GLN A 89 10.70 -4.13 -5.06
C GLN A 89 10.09 -4.45 -3.69
N ALA A 90 9.45 -5.61 -3.56
CA ALA A 90 8.90 -6.08 -2.29
C ALA A 90 10.01 -6.27 -1.23
N ILE A 91 11.12 -6.90 -1.60
CA ILE A 91 12.28 -7.09 -0.72
C ILE A 91 12.93 -5.75 -0.35
N GLU A 92 13.07 -4.83 -1.31
CA GLU A 92 13.58 -3.47 -1.08
C GLU A 92 12.80 -2.76 0.03
N LEU A 93 11.47 -2.77 -0.02
CA LEU A 93 10.62 -2.11 0.98
C LEU A 93 10.75 -2.74 2.37
N ILE A 94 10.82 -4.07 2.44
CA ILE A 94 11.05 -4.81 3.68
C ILE A 94 12.41 -4.45 4.29
N ASN A 95 13.48 -4.44 3.49
CA ASN A 95 14.83 -4.13 3.95
C ASN A 95 14.98 -2.69 4.45
N ILE A 96 14.20 -1.75 3.88
CA ILE A 96 14.18 -0.35 4.31
C ILE A 96 13.42 -0.17 5.64
N GLY A 97 12.62 -1.14 6.06
CA GLY A 97 11.97 -1.17 7.38
C GLY A 97 10.46 -1.33 7.35
N ALA A 98 9.84 -1.63 6.20
CA ALA A 98 8.43 -1.99 6.19
C ALA A 98 8.19 -3.27 7.02
N ASP A 99 7.14 -3.25 7.84
CA ASP A 99 6.73 -4.42 8.61
C ASP A 99 5.94 -5.41 7.75
N ARG A 100 5.10 -4.87 6.85
CA ARG A 100 4.33 -5.62 5.87
C ARG A 100 4.31 -4.95 4.50
N ILE A 101 4.21 -5.74 3.46
CA ILE A 101 3.95 -5.28 2.09
C ILE A 101 2.54 -5.68 1.66
N ILE A 102 1.88 -4.80 0.93
CA ILE A 102 0.51 -4.98 0.44
C ILE A 102 0.55 -5.11 -1.07
N ILE A 103 0.15 -6.28 -1.57
CA ILE A 103 0.26 -6.65 -2.97
C ILE A 103 -1.14 -6.90 -3.54
N GLY A 104 -1.55 -6.07 -4.51
CA GLY A 104 -2.82 -6.22 -5.24
C GLY A 104 -2.60 -6.87 -6.61
N THR A 105 -2.44 -6.05 -7.65
CA THR A 105 -2.31 -6.49 -9.06
C THR A 105 -1.34 -7.65 -9.29
N LEU A 106 -0.15 -7.60 -8.67
CA LEU A 106 0.87 -8.65 -8.83
C LEU A 106 0.41 -9.99 -8.24
N ALA A 107 -0.31 -9.99 -7.12
CA ALA A 107 -0.86 -11.21 -6.52
C ALA A 107 -1.90 -11.86 -7.45
N VAL A 108 -2.68 -11.04 -8.16
CA VAL A 108 -3.70 -11.52 -9.10
C VAL A 108 -3.08 -12.03 -10.40
N LYS A 109 -2.05 -11.35 -10.93
CA LYS A 109 -1.40 -11.68 -12.20
C LYS A 109 -0.38 -12.81 -12.08
N ASN A 110 0.38 -12.86 -10.99
CA ASN A 110 1.46 -13.81 -10.79
C ASN A 110 1.52 -14.28 -9.32
N PRO A 111 0.58 -15.16 -8.91
CA PRO A 111 0.48 -15.63 -7.52
C PRO A 111 1.72 -16.41 -7.04
N GLU A 112 2.52 -16.97 -7.95
CA GLU A 112 3.78 -17.66 -7.58
C GLU A 112 4.79 -16.73 -6.91
N VAL A 113 4.78 -15.43 -7.26
CA VAL A 113 5.62 -14.43 -6.58
C VAL A 113 5.24 -14.30 -5.11
N ILE A 114 3.95 -14.43 -4.77
CA ILE A 114 3.49 -14.38 -3.37
C ILE A 114 4.01 -15.58 -2.60
N LYS A 115 3.96 -16.79 -3.18
CA LYS A 115 4.54 -17.99 -2.55
C LYS A 115 6.04 -17.84 -2.34
N LYS A 116 6.76 -17.30 -3.33
CA LYS A 116 8.20 -17.03 -3.21
C LYS A 116 8.49 -16.03 -2.09
N LEU A 117 7.76 -14.91 -2.04
CA LEU A 117 7.90 -13.92 -0.97
C LEU A 117 7.59 -14.53 0.40
N ALA A 118 6.52 -15.32 0.53
CA ALA A 118 6.15 -15.93 1.82
C ALA A 118 7.27 -16.83 2.37
N LYS A 119 7.97 -17.57 1.50
CA LYS A 119 9.15 -18.36 1.87
C LYS A 119 10.34 -17.49 2.30
N THR A 120 10.52 -16.32 1.69
CA THR A 120 11.66 -15.43 1.97
C THR A 120 11.46 -14.55 3.21
N ILE A 121 10.27 -13.94 3.36
CA ILE A 121 10.02 -12.89 4.36
C ILE A 121 8.92 -13.23 5.37
N SER A 122 8.44 -14.48 5.38
CA SER A 122 7.25 -14.95 6.11
C SER A 122 5.92 -14.42 5.53
N SER A 123 4.90 -15.29 5.55
CA SER A 123 3.53 -14.93 5.15
C SER A 123 2.93 -13.82 6.02
N GLU A 124 3.33 -13.72 7.30
CA GLU A 124 2.87 -12.68 8.23
C GLU A 124 3.24 -11.25 7.80
N ARG A 125 4.20 -11.13 6.88
CA ARG A 125 4.68 -9.86 6.34
C ARG A 125 4.02 -9.49 5.00
N ILE A 126 3.07 -10.28 4.52
CA ILE A 126 2.44 -10.10 3.21
C ILE A 126 0.93 -9.96 3.39
N ILE A 127 0.38 -8.89 2.83
CA ILE A 127 -1.06 -8.66 2.72
C ILE A 127 -1.42 -8.72 1.24
N VAL A 128 -2.40 -9.55 0.89
CA VAL A 128 -2.99 -9.53 -0.45
C VAL A 128 -4.18 -8.59 -0.44
N ALA A 129 -4.11 -7.51 -1.23
CA ALA A 129 -5.22 -6.59 -1.39
C ALA A 129 -6.17 -7.10 -2.49
N LEU A 130 -7.41 -7.41 -2.11
CA LEU A 130 -8.47 -7.88 -2.99
C LEU A 130 -9.54 -6.80 -3.15
N ASP A 131 -9.25 -5.81 -3.98
CA ASP A 131 -10.25 -4.81 -4.36
C ASP A 131 -11.23 -5.43 -5.36
N TYR A 132 -12.54 -5.24 -5.15
CA TYR A 132 -13.56 -5.74 -6.08
C TYR A 132 -14.68 -4.74 -6.29
N ARG A 133 -15.24 -4.74 -7.50
CA ARG A 133 -16.37 -3.90 -7.89
C ARG A 133 -17.34 -4.72 -8.73
N LYS A 134 -18.63 -4.62 -8.41
CA LYS A 134 -19.70 -5.42 -9.05
C LYS A 134 -19.37 -6.92 -9.04
N GLY A 135 -18.89 -7.42 -7.90
CA GLY A 135 -18.58 -8.85 -7.70
C GLY A 135 -17.32 -9.37 -8.39
N LYS A 136 -16.54 -8.53 -9.10
CA LYS A 136 -15.30 -8.97 -9.75
C LYS A 136 -14.09 -8.21 -9.22
N ILE A 137 -12.96 -8.90 -9.12
CA ILE A 137 -11.69 -8.32 -8.68
C ILE A 137 -11.25 -7.22 -9.65
N ALA A 138 -10.79 -6.11 -9.09
CA ALA A 138 -10.22 -4.97 -9.82
C ALA A 138 -8.72 -4.87 -9.55
N THR A 139 -7.97 -4.37 -10.54
CA THR A 139 -6.50 -4.21 -10.49
C THR A 139 -6.10 -2.85 -11.05
N HIS A 140 -4.81 -2.52 -10.99
CA HIS A 140 -4.21 -1.25 -11.46
C HIS A 140 -4.90 -0.01 -10.86
N GLY A 141 -5.05 0.01 -9.54
CA GLY A 141 -5.72 1.12 -8.85
C GLY A 141 -7.18 1.26 -9.28
N TRP A 142 -7.91 0.14 -9.31
CA TRP A 142 -9.35 0.04 -9.59
C TRP A 142 -9.75 0.30 -11.06
N THR A 143 -8.79 0.52 -11.95
CA THR A 143 -9.03 0.90 -13.35
C THR A 143 -9.26 -0.29 -14.28
N VAL A 144 -8.79 -1.49 -13.91
CA VAL A 144 -8.89 -2.70 -14.76
C VAL A 144 -9.70 -3.77 -14.03
N GLN A 145 -10.85 -4.15 -14.59
CA GLN A 145 -11.68 -5.23 -14.07
C GLN A 145 -11.19 -6.59 -14.60
N THR A 146 -11.13 -7.59 -13.73
CA THR A 146 -10.84 -8.98 -14.10
C THR A 146 -12.13 -9.80 -14.19
N ASP A 147 -12.03 -11.03 -14.66
CA ASP A 147 -13.10 -12.04 -14.64
C ASP A 147 -13.16 -12.82 -13.31
N LYS A 148 -12.17 -12.67 -12.43
CA LYS A 148 -12.08 -13.36 -11.15
C LYS A 148 -13.09 -12.82 -10.13
N VAL A 149 -13.72 -13.74 -9.40
CA VAL A 149 -14.72 -13.45 -8.35
C VAL A 149 -14.12 -13.85 -6.99
N PRO A 150 -14.19 -12.99 -5.95
CA PRO A 150 -13.76 -13.36 -4.61
C PRO A 150 -14.71 -14.42 -4.03
N ILE A 151 -14.16 -15.54 -3.56
CA ILE A 151 -14.91 -16.56 -2.83
C ILE A 151 -14.81 -16.24 -1.34
N ILE A 152 -15.97 -16.10 -0.69
CA ILE A 152 -16.03 -15.97 0.77
C ILE A 152 -16.12 -17.39 1.33
N ILE A 153 -14.99 -17.90 1.81
CA ILE A 153 -14.94 -19.15 2.57
C ILE A 153 -15.35 -18.80 4.00
N ARG A 154 -16.50 -19.32 4.44
CA ARG A 154 -16.98 -19.19 5.82
C ARG A 154 -16.48 -20.32 6.69
#